data_AF-A0AA37K0X1-F1
#
_entry.id   AF-A0AA37K0X1-F1
#
_cell.length_a   1.000
_cell.length_b   1.000
_cell.length_c   1.000
_cell.angle_alpha   90.00
_cell.angle_beta   90.00
_cell.angle_gamma   90.00
#
_symmetry.space_group_name_H-M   'P 1'
#
loop_
_entity.id
_entity.type
_entity.pdbx_description
1 polymer ?
#
loop_
_entity_poly.entity_id
_entity_poly.type
_entity_poly.pdbx_seq_one_letter_code
_entity_poly.pdbx_strand_id
1 'polypeptide(L)'
;MTRARVLAGLLALLLALAGCAARGGEAPPADAGPAAPGPAEPAAPGSTPEPESPAEPDYADPAVCQEIFFAPYGNLIYAEGWERYEDLGPDSLFQFSVQQNYHIYMSKIDYAERYGPEWARVDPPVDGEGFAAYPAEEVEATALAYFGAPADYLRTAYSYDAQKNVYQMRGGGLGEEWWPRVLSAEREGDLLRISYEVWTEGYAVRDGEGNASEASGQKVYSAVMTVELLDGGGFQYRSVQVLPEEAA
;
A
#
# COMPACT_ATOMS: atom_id res chain seq x y z
N MET A 1 44.57 7.42 10.63
CA MET A 1 45.07 8.45 9.70
C MET A 1 44.92 7.83 8.33
N THR A 2 44.03 8.22 7.41
CA THR A 2 43.65 9.54 6.86
C THR A 2 42.28 9.29 6.15
N ARG A 3 41.14 9.91 6.52
CA ARG A 3 40.50 11.10 5.90
C ARG A 3 40.78 11.20 4.37
N ALA A 4 39.85 11.43 3.44
CA ALA A 4 38.50 12.00 3.50
C ALA A 4 37.87 12.06 2.07
N ARG A 5 36.52 11.99 2.01
CA ARG A 5 35.56 12.69 1.10
C ARG A 5 35.54 12.26 -0.39
N VAL A 6 34.43 12.27 -1.14
CA VAL A 6 33.34 13.26 -1.28
C VAL A 6 32.07 12.60 -1.85
N LEU A 7 30.90 12.92 -1.28
CA LEU A 7 29.53 12.77 -1.81
C LEU A 7 29.24 13.74 -2.97
N ALA A 8 28.32 13.38 -3.87
CA ALA A 8 27.15 14.19 -4.27
C ALA A 8 26.81 14.08 -5.78
N GLY A 9 25.52 13.93 -6.06
CA GLY A 9 24.93 14.07 -7.38
C GLY A 9 23.40 14.13 -7.26
N LEU A 10 22.88 15.22 -6.69
CA LEU A 10 21.46 15.55 -6.62
C LEU A 10 21.15 16.69 -7.62
N LEU A 11 20.01 16.56 -8.30
CA LEU A 11 19.16 17.62 -8.88
C LEU A 11 19.80 18.74 -9.71
N ALA A 12 19.36 18.86 -10.96
CA ALA A 12 19.31 20.14 -11.65
C ALA A 12 17.96 20.33 -12.37
N LEU A 13 17.23 21.29 -11.83
CA LEU A 13 15.92 21.81 -12.21
C LEU A 13 16.03 22.64 -13.51
N LEU A 14 14.99 22.51 -14.34
CA LEU A 14 14.69 23.33 -15.51
C LEU A 14 14.55 24.83 -15.15
N LEU A 15 15.13 25.72 -15.97
CA LEU A 15 14.60 27.07 -16.33
C LEU A 15 15.63 27.83 -17.20
N ALA A 16 15.34 28.02 -18.48
CA ALA A 16 15.99 29.05 -19.31
C ALA A 16 15.07 29.48 -20.46
N LEU A 17 14.32 30.58 -20.26
CA LEU A 17 13.69 31.37 -21.31
C LEU A 17 13.91 32.87 -21.00
N ALA A 18 14.90 33.46 -21.65
CA ALA A 18 15.07 34.89 -21.94
C ALA A 18 16.37 35.01 -22.78
N GLY A 19 16.46 35.71 -23.90
CA GLY A 19 15.50 36.53 -24.64
C GLY A 19 16.13 36.87 -26.00
N CYS A 20 15.28 37.03 -27.02
CA CYS A 20 15.69 37.49 -28.34
C CYS A 20 15.87 39.01 -28.33
N ALA A 21 17.06 39.48 -28.71
CA ALA A 21 17.39 40.89 -28.86
C ALA A 21 16.84 41.47 -30.17
N ALA A 22 16.35 42.71 -30.07
CA ALA A 22 15.83 43.52 -31.16
C ALA A 22 16.93 44.26 -31.96
N ARG A 23 16.66 44.51 -33.25
CA ARG A 23 17.35 45.42 -34.19
C ARG A 23 16.18 46.19 -34.86
N GLY A 24 16.01 47.50 -34.75
CA GLY A 24 16.90 48.60 -35.14
C GLY A 24 16.28 49.26 -36.38
N GLY A 25 15.79 50.51 -36.27
CA GLY A 25 15.23 51.26 -37.40
C GLY A 25 14.66 52.64 -37.02
N GLU A 26 15.34 53.67 -37.49
CA GLU A 26 15.18 55.15 -37.50
C GLU A 26 13.80 55.84 -37.28
N ALA A 27 13.88 57.06 -36.73
CA ALA A 27 12.80 58.03 -36.47
C ALA A 27 12.43 58.92 -37.67
N PRO A 28 11.33 59.70 -37.58
CA PRO A 28 11.50 61.16 -37.41
C PRO A 28 10.51 61.81 -36.40
N PRO A 29 10.78 63.04 -35.91
CA PRO A 29 9.95 63.70 -34.90
C PRO A 29 8.97 64.72 -35.51
N ALA A 30 7.76 64.80 -34.94
CA ALA A 30 7.00 66.02 -34.65
C ALA A 30 5.54 65.66 -34.33
N ASP A 31 5.08 65.94 -33.12
CA ASP A 31 4.22 67.10 -32.83
C ASP A 31 3.43 66.87 -31.53
N ALA A 32 3.30 67.93 -30.74
CA ALA A 32 2.73 67.91 -29.41
C ALA A 32 1.19 67.96 -29.46
N GLY A 33 0.53 67.02 -28.78
CA GLY A 33 -0.91 67.02 -28.52
C GLY A 33 -1.23 66.36 -27.18
N PRO A 34 -2.17 66.91 -26.37
CA PRO A 34 -2.39 66.46 -25.00
C PRO A 34 -3.17 65.13 -24.92
N ALA A 35 -2.88 64.41 -23.83
CA ALA A 35 -3.21 63.02 -23.54
C ALA A 35 -4.69 62.64 -23.62
N ALA A 36 -4.96 61.47 -24.22
CA ALA A 36 -6.18 60.69 -24.02
C ALA A 36 -5.96 59.62 -22.93
N PRO A 37 -6.97 59.29 -22.09
CA PRO A 37 -6.80 58.34 -21.00
C PRO A 37 -6.66 56.90 -21.54
N GLY A 38 -5.64 56.18 -21.06
CA GLY A 38 -5.39 54.79 -21.40
C GLY A 38 -6.43 53.83 -20.80
N PRO A 39 -6.59 52.62 -21.37
CA PRO A 39 -7.52 51.61 -20.86
C PRO A 39 -7.06 51.04 -19.51
N ALA A 40 -8.04 50.66 -18.69
CA ALA A 40 -7.85 50.14 -17.33
C ALA A 40 -7.01 48.85 -17.31
N GLU A 41 -6.17 48.75 -16.28
CA GLU A 41 -5.32 47.61 -15.94
C GLU A 41 -6.17 46.35 -15.66
N PRO A 42 -5.85 45.18 -16.24
CA PRO A 42 -6.58 43.95 -15.93
C PRO A 42 -6.23 43.48 -14.51
N ALA A 43 -7.27 43.17 -13.74
CA ALA A 43 -7.15 42.64 -12.39
C ALA A 43 -6.27 41.37 -12.35
N ALA A 44 -5.38 41.30 -11.35
CA ALA A 44 -4.52 40.16 -11.10
C ALA A 44 -5.34 38.87 -10.98
N PRO A 45 -4.88 37.73 -11.54
CA PRO A 45 -5.56 36.45 -11.38
C PRO A 45 -5.57 36.08 -9.90
N GLY A 46 -6.76 35.86 -9.36
CA GLY A 46 -6.96 35.38 -8.00
C GLY A 46 -6.20 34.08 -7.80
N SER A 47 -5.44 34.01 -6.70
CA SER A 47 -4.73 32.81 -6.28
C SER A 47 -5.71 31.65 -6.23
N THR A 48 -5.49 30.64 -7.08
CA THR A 48 -6.14 29.34 -6.94
C THR A 48 -5.73 28.77 -5.58
N PRO A 49 -6.65 28.33 -4.71
CA PRO A 49 -6.28 27.68 -3.46
C PRO A 49 -5.41 26.47 -3.76
N GLU A 50 -4.28 26.31 -3.06
CA GLU A 50 -3.51 25.07 -3.11
C GLU A 50 -4.42 23.89 -2.73
N PRO A 51 -4.32 22.75 -3.43
CA PRO A 51 -5.08 21.57 -3.06
C PRO A 51 -4.71 21.16 -1.63
N GLU A 52 -5.69 21.17 -0.73
CA GLU A 52 -5.52 20.65 0.63
C GLU A 52 -5.01 19.21 0.53
N SER A 53 -3.88 18.91 1.20
CA SER A 53 -3.44 17.53 1.37
C SER A 53 -4.59 16.72 1.98
N PRO A 54 -4.82 15.47 1.52
CA PRO A 54 -5.85 14.62 2.10
C PRO A 54 -5.72 14.59 3.61
N ALA A 55 -6.84 14.74 4.31
CA ALA A 55 -6.85 14.61 5.76
C ALA A 55 -6.28 13.24 6.15
N GLU A 56 -5.42 13.22 7.17
CA GLU A 56 -4.87 11.98 7.70
C GLU A 56 -6.01 11.09 8.22
N PRO A 57 -5.99 9.77 7.96
CA PRO A 57 -7.01 8.85 8.48
C PRO A 57 -7.06 8.86 10.01
N ASP A 58 -8.25 8.65 10.58
CA ASP A 58 -8.41 8.48 12.02
C ASP A 58 -8.01 7.06 12.43
N TYR A 59 -6.71 6.86 12.68
CA TYR A 59 -6.18 5.58 13.11
C TYR A 59 -6.65 5.14 14.50
N ALA A 60 -7.35 5.98 15.28
CA ALA A 60 -7.95 5.53 16.54
C ALA A 60 -9.21 4.68 16.31
N ASP A 61 -9.83 4.75 15.12
CA ASP A 61 -10.97 3.93 14.75
C ASP A 61 -10.50 2.52 14.30
N PRO A 62 -10.91 1.44 15.02
CA PRO A 62 -10.60 0.08 14.62
C PRO A 62 -11.06 -0.27 13.21
N ALA A 63 -12.17 0.30 12.71
CA ALA A 63 -12.67 0.05 11.37
C ALA A 63 -11.73 0.63 10.29
N VAL A 64 -11.22 1.84 10.52
CA VAL A 64 -10.22 2.47 9.65
C VAL A 64 -8.94 1.63 9.61
N CYS A 65 -8.47 1.17 10.77
CA CYS A 65 -7.30 0.29 10.83
C CYS A 65 -7.53 -1.06 10.14
N GLN A 66 -8.73 -1.64 10.31
CA GLN A 66 -9.09 -2.90 9.65
C GLN A 66 -9.03 -2.77 8.14
N GLU A 67 -9.55 -1.69 7.59
CA GLU A 67 -9.58 -1.43 6.14
C GLU A 67 -8.17 -1.15 5.60
N ILE A 68 -7.42 -0.25 6.25
CA ILE A 68 -6.11 0.20 5.74
C ILE A 68 -5.03 -0.87 5.90
N PHE A 69 -5.00 -1.57 7.04
CA PHE A 69 -3.87 -2.43 7.39
C PHE A 69 -4.18 -3.93 7.29
N PHE A 70 -5.43 -4.36 7.40
CA PHE A 70 -5.76 -5.79 7.46
C PHE A 70 -6.49 -6.30 6.21
N ALA A 71 -7.31 -5.47 5.56
CA ALA A 71 -7.89 -5.82 4.27
C ALA A 71 -6.82 -6.19 3.21
N PRO A 72 -5.73 -5.42 3.05
CA PRO A 72 -4.67 -5.78 2.10
C PRO A 72 -3.79 -6.94 2.57
N TYR A 73 -3.64 -7.09 3.89
CA TYR A 73 -2.77 -8.08 4.51
C TYR A 73 -3.34 -9.50 4.45
N GLY A 74 -4.68 -9.63 4.54
CA GLY A 74 -5.43 -10.88 4.39
C GLY A 74 -5.01 -12.02 5.27
N ASN A 75 -5.53 -13.21 4.99
CA ASN A 75 -5.65 -14.31 5.96
C ASN A 75 -4.38 -15.15 6.16
N LEU A 76 -3.24 -14.74 5.61
CA LEU A 76 -2.16 -15.69 5.27
C LEU A 76 -0.86 -15.48 6.01
N ILE A 77 -0.66 -14.29 6.59
CA ILE A 77 0.48 -14.02 7.47
C ILE A 77 0.04 -14.18 8.95
N TYR A 78 -0.96 -15.02 9.23
CA TYR A 78 -1.57 -15.10 10.56
C TYR A 78 -1.19 -16.34 11.37
N ALA A 79 -0.13 -17.07 11.06
CA ALA A 79 0.26 -18.20 11.92
C ALA A 79 1.44 -17.91 12.85
N GLU A 80 2.25 -16.89 12.56
CA GLU A 80 3.56 -16.73 13.18
C GLU A 80 3.81 -15.27 13.55
N GLY A 81 4.18 -15.03 14.81
CA GLY A 81 4.75 -13.75 15.20
C GLY A 81 6.08 -13.55 14.51
N TRP A 82 6.37 -12.32 14.09
CA TRP A 82 7.59 -11.96 13.37
C TRP A 82 8.10 -10.59 13.84
N GLU A 83 9.42 -10.43 13.89
CA GLU A 83 10.07 -9.19 14.31
C GLU A 83 10.72 -8.45 13.13
N ARG A 84 10.93 -9.14 12.01
CA ARG A 84 11.48 -8.60 10.76
C ARG A 84 10.93 -9.36 9.56
N TYR A 85 11.01 -8.78 8.37
CA TYR A 85 10.46 -9.43 7.16
C TYR A 85 11.18 -10.74 6.83
N GLU A 86 12.42 -10.98 7.27
CA GLU A 86 13.12 -12.25 7.04
C GLU A 86 12.51 -13.42 7.82
N ASP A 87 11.76 -13.14 8.89
CA ASP A 87 10.99 -14.17 9.59
C ASP A 87 9.78 -14.60 8.74
N LEU A 88 9.33 -13.72 7.82
CA LEU A 88 8.35 -14.04 6.80
C LEU A 88 9.07 -14.68 5.61
N GLY A 89 8.84 -15.98 5.37
CA GLY A 89 9.37 -16.64 4.18
C GLY A 89 9.04 -15.86 2.89
N PRO A 90 9.91 -15.91 1.86
CA PRO A 90 9.74 -15.09 0.65
C PRO A 90 8.43 -15.38 -0.10
N ASP A 91 7.91 -16.61 -0.03
CA ASP A 91 6.60 -16.98 -0.59
C ASP A 91 5.42 -16.31 0.16
N SER A 92 5.55 -16.00 1.45
CA SER A 92 4.53 -15.26 2.21
C SER A 92 4.46 -13.79 1.76
N LEU A 93 5.61 -13.17 1.48
CA LEU A 93 5.67 -11.80 0.94
C LEU A 93 5.15 -11.73 -0.49
N PHE A 94 5.39 -12.77 -1.29
CA PHE A 94 4.77 -12.93 -2.61
C PHE A 94 3.24 -13.00 -2.49
N GLN A 95 2.70 -13.83 -1.59
CA GLN A 95 1.26 -13.94 -1.38
C GLN A 95 0.62 -12.61 -0.96
N PHE A 96 1.24 -11.90 0.00
CA PHE A 96 0.82 -10.54 0.35
C PHE A 96 0.78 -9.63 -0.87
N SER A 97 1.84 -9.64 -1.68
CA SER A 97 1.94 -8.76 -2.84
C SER A 97 0.85 -9.05 -3.88
N VAL A 98 0.51 -10.33 -4.08
CA VAL A 98 -0.58 -10.73 -4.97
C VAL A 98 -1.93 -10.26 -4.43
N GLN A 99 -2.16 -10.40 -3.14
CA GLN A 99 -3.39 -9.91 -2.52
C GLN A 99 -3.49 -8.39 -2.64
N GLN A 100 -2.43 -7.67 -2.29
CA GLN A 100 -2.38 -6.22 -2.32
C GLN A 100 -2.61 -5.66 -3.73
N ASN A 101 -2.00 -6.27 -4.75
CA ASN A 101 -2.02 -5.72 -6.10
C ASN A 101 -3.23 -6.20 -6.92
N TYR A 102 -3.74 -7.41 -6.63
CA TYR A 102 -4.75 -8.06 -7.47
C TYR A 102 -6.02 -8.45 -6.73
N HIS A 103 -6.10 -8.23 -5.43
CA HIS A 103 -7.28 -8.58 -4.61
C HIS A 103 -7.68 -10.06 -4.80
N ILE A 104 -6.67 -10.93 -4.94
CA ILE A 104 -6.88 -12.37 -5.06
C ILE A 104 -6.91 -12.94 -3.64
N TYR A 105 -8.10 -12.95 -3.07
CA TYR A 105 -8.37 -13.56 -1.78
C TYR A 105 -8.57 -15.06 -1.95
N MET A 106 -8.04 -15.82 -1.01
CA MET A 106 -8.19 -17.28 -0.98
C MET A 106 -9.13 -17.77 0.12
N SER A 107 -9.84 -16.84 0.76
CA SER A 107 -11.01 -17.11 1.59
C SER A 107 -12.31 -17.06 0.77
N LYS A 108 -13.40 -17.61 1.31
CA LYS A 108 -14.75 -17.41 0.76
C LYS A 108 -15.33 -15.99 1.00
N ILE A 109 -14.62 -15.13 1.72
CA ILE A 109 -15.03 -13.76 1.99
C ILE A 109 -15.02 -12.94 0.69
N ASP A 110 -16.16 -12.34 0.35
CA ASP A 110 -16.25 -11.32 -0.68
C ASP A 110 -15.83 -9.96 -0.11
N TYR A 111 -14.58 -9.58 -0.39
CA TYR A 111 -14.03 -8.31 0.07
C TYR A 111 -14.66 -7.11 -0.66
N ALA A 112 -15.16 -7.29 -1.88
CA ALA A 112 -15.84 -6.19 -2.56
C ALA A 112 -17.19 -5.89 -1.90
N GLU A 113 -17.91 -6.93 -1.48
CA GLU A 113 -19.13 -6.78 -0.67
C GLU A 113 -18.81 -6.14 0.69
N ARG A 114 -17.69 -6.51 1.30
CA ARG A 114 -17.34 -6.09 2.67
C ARG A 114 -16.75 -4.68 2.76
N TYR A 115 -15.85 -4.34 1.85
CA TYR A 115 -15.05 -3.13 1.90
C TYR A 115 -15.33 -2.17 0.74
N GLY A 116 -16.10 -2.58 -0.26
CA GLY A 116 -16.46 -1.75 -1.40
C GLY A 116 -15.90 -2.25 -2.73
N PRO A 117 -16.47 -1.80 -3.86
CA PRO A 117 -16.15 -2.28 -5.20
C PRO A 117 -14.68 -2.10 -5.63
N GLU A 118 -13.94 -1.19 -5.00
CA GLU A 118 -12.50 -1.01 -5.18
C GLU A 118 -11.69 -2.25 -4.79
N TRP A 119 -12.20 -3.07 -3.88
CA TRP A 119 -11.59 -4.33 -3.46
C TRP A 119 -12.02 -5.53 -4.31
N ALA A 120 -12.71 -5.28 -5.43
CA ALA A 120 -13.02 -6.31 -6.40
C ALA A 120 -11.74 -6.96 -6.95
N ARG A 121 -11.80 -8.28 -7.14
CA ARG A 121 -10.72 -9.07 -7.71
C ARG A 121 -10.28 -8.49 -9.06
N VAL A 122 -8.97 -8.35 -9.23
CA VAL A 122 -8.33 -8.05 -10.50
C VAL A 122 -7.84 -9.37 -11.10
N ASP A 123 -8.17 -9.59 -12.38
CA ASP A 123 -7.70 -10.78 -13.07
C ASP A 123 -6.17 -10.75 -13.21
N PRO A 124 -5.47 -11.89 -12.99
CA PRO A 124 -4.03 -11.93 -13.12
C PRO A 124 -3.62 -11.59 -14.56
N PRO A 125 -2.52 -10.84 -14.75
CA PRO A 125 -2.19 -10.22 -16.03
C PRO A 125 -1.69 -11.20 -17.10
N VAL A 126 -1.40 -12.46 -16.74
CA VAL A 126 -0.79 -13.44 -17.65
C VAL A 126 -1.40 -14.83 -17.45
N ASP A 127 -1.79 -15.46 -18.56
CA ASP A 127 -2.04 -16.91 -18.63
C ASP A 127 -0.71 -17.65 -18.42
N GLY A 128 -0.41 -18.06 -17.19
CA GLY A 128 0.71 -18.95 -16.95
C GLY A 128 0.40 -20.37 -17.43
N GLU A 129 1.42 -21.21 -17.55
CA GLU A 129 1.32 -22.62 -17.95
C GLU A 129 0.55 -23.43 -16.88
N GLY A 130 -0.77 -23.27 -16.82
CA GLY A 130 -1.66 -23.95 -15.86
C GLY A 130 -1.78 -23.28 -14.48
N PHE A 131 -1.09 -22.16 -14.24
CA PHE A 131 -1.12 -21.39 -12.98
C PHE A 131 -1.15 -19.88 -13.26
N ALA A 132 -1.72 -19.07 -12.36
CA ALA A 132 -1.60 -17.61 -12.45
C ALA A 132 -0.14 -17.18 -12.27
N ALA A 133 0.32 -16.24 -13.11
CA ALA A 133 1.67 -15.69 -13.08
C ALA A 133 1.63 -14.16 -12.92
N TYR A 134 2.56 -13.64 -12.11
CA TYR A 134 2.62 -12.23 -11.71
C TYR A 134 3.99 -11.63 -12.04
N PRO A 135 4.07 -10.43 -12.64
CA PRO A 135 5.33 -9.79 -12.97
C PRO A 135 6.22 -9.60 -11.75
N ALA A 136 7.50 -9.98 -11.87
CA ALA A 136 8.42 -9.89 -10.74
C ALA A 136 8.64 -8.46 -10.26
N GLU A 137 8.66 -7.48 -11.17
CA GLU A 137 8.81 -6.06 -10.83
C GLU A 137 7.70 -5.55 -9.90
N GLU A 138 6.43 -5.90 -10.19
CA GLU A 138 5.28 -5.47 -9.39
C GLU A 138 5.29 -6.13 -7.99
N VAL A 139 5.60 -7.43 -7.94
CA VAL A 139 5.70 -8.17 -6.68
C VAL A 139 6.84 -7.64 -5.81
N GLU A 140 8.03 -7.44 -6.39
CA GLU A 140 9.22 -6.97 -5.69
C GLU A 140 9.04 -5.52 -5.21
N ALA A 141 8.42 -4.66 -6.01
CA ALA A 141 8.12 -3.29 -5.62
C ALA A 141 7.15 -3.24 -4.43
N THR A 142 6.11 -4.08 -4.42
CA THR A 142 5.14 -4.14 -3.32
C THR A 142 5.79 -4.66 -2.03
N ALA A 143 6.55 -5.74 -2.10
CA ALA A 143 7.25 -6.26 -0.90
C ALA A 143 8.28 -5.27 -0.34
N LEU A 144 9.01 -4.56 -1.21
CA LEU A 144 9.90 -3.49 -0.80
C LEU A 144 9.13 -2.34 -0.14
N ALA A 145 8.02 -1.91 -0.75
CA ALA A 145 7.22 -0.79 -0.27
C ALA A 145 6.63 -1.04 1.12
N TYR A 146 6.08 -2.23 1.36
CA TYR A 146 5.33 -2.54 2.60
C TYR A 146 6.16 -3.26 3.68
N PHE A 147 7.25 -3.93 3.33
CA PHE A 147 8.07 -4.67 4.30
C PHE A 147 9.55 -4.27 4.30
N GLY A 148 10.00 -3.49 3.32
CA GLY A 148 11.42 -3.21 3.12
C GLY A 148 12.22 -4.41 2.58
N ALA A 149 11.53 -5.45 2.10
CA ALA A 149 12.16 -6.67 1.63
C ALA A 149 12.78 -6.47 0.22
N PRO A 150 14.08 -6.72 0.04
CA PRO A 150 14.74 -6.51 -1.23
C PRO A 150 14.43 -7.63 -2.24
N ALA A 151 14.57 -7.31 -3.53
CA ALA A 151 14.27 -8.24 -4.62
C ALA A 151 15.12 -9.53 -4.59
N ASP A 152 16.38 -9.45 -4.17
CA ASP A 152 17.26 -10.61 -4.06
C ASP A 152 16.78 -11.61 -3.00
N TYR A 153 16.20 -11.13 -1.89
CA TYR A 153 15.50 -11.97 -0.91
C TYR A 153 14.27 -12.63 -1.52
N LEU A 154 13.37 -11.86 -2.15
CA LEU A 154 12.13 -12.41 -2.72
C LEU A 154 12.39 -13.45 -3.82
N ARG A 155 13.42 -13.27 -4.64
CA ARG A 155 13.79 -14.20 -5.71
C ARG A 155 14.29 -15.56 -5.22
N THR A 156 14.44 -15.74 -3.91
CA THR A 156 14.67 -17.05 -3.30
C THR A 156 13.39 -17.86 -3.09
N ALA A 157 12.21 -17.25 -3.31
CA ALA A 157 10.91 -17.92 -3.25
C ALA A 157 10.84 -19.14 -4.17
N TYR A 158 10.15 -20.18 -3.71
CA TYR A 158 9.82 -21.33 -4.56
C TYR A 158 8.94 -20.93 -5.75
N SER A 159 8.10 -19.90 -5.55
CA SER A 159 7.25 -19.34 -6.60
C SER A 159 8.00 -18.58 -7.70
N TYR A 160 9.27 -18.18 -7.53
CA TYR A 160 9.99 -17.38 -8.53
C TYR A 160 10.47 -18.22 -9.71
N ASP A 161 10.14 -17.79 -10.92
CA ASP A 161 10.63 -18.35 -12.19
C ASP A 161 11.57 -17.35 -12.87
N ALA A 162 12.88 -17.58 -12.71
CA ALA A 162 13.92 -16.71 -13.26
C ALA A 162 13.96 -16.68 -14.80
N GLN A 163 13.46 -17.71 -15.49
CA GLN A 163 13.45 -17.73 -16.96
C GLN A 163 12.38 -16.80 -17.52
N LYS A 164 11.24 -16.73 -16.83
CA LYS A 164 10.09 -15.90 -17.22
C LYS A 164 10.04 -14.56 -16.50
N ASN A 165 10.86 -14.38 -15.46
CA ASN A 165 10.87 -13.23 -14.57
C ASN A 165 9.49 -12.94 -13.96
N VAL A 166 8.87 -13.98 -13.40
CA VAL A 166 7.54 -13.93 -12.78
C VAL A 166 7.52 -14.73 -11.49
N TYR A 167 6.54 -14.46 -10.64
CA TYR A 167 6.15 -15.35 -9.56
C TYR A 167 4.92 -16.15 -9.99
N GLN A 168 4.89 -17.45 -9.69
CA GLN A 168 3.79 -18.34 -10.05
C GLN A 168 3.10 -18.86 -8.80
N MET A 169 1.77 -18.78 -8.78
CA MET A 169 0.95 -19.40 -7.73
C MET A 169 0.84 -20.91 -8.00
N ARG A 170 1.86 -21.68 -7.60
CA ARG A 170 2.00 -23.13 -7.92
C ARG A 170 1.13 -24.03 -7.04
N GLY A 171 -0.17 -23.74 -6.92
CA GLY A 171 -1.10 -24.55 -6.14
C GLY A 171 -0.79 -24.61 -4.63
N GLY A 172 -1.78 -25.03 -3.86
CA GLY A 172 -1.79 -24.89 -2.40
C GLY A 172 -2.92 -23.95 -2.01
N GLY A 173 -3.89 -24.47 -1.26
CA GLY A 173 -4.88 -23.63 -0.60
C GLY A 173 -4.16 -22.69 0.36
N LEU A 174 -4.58 -21.44 0.36
CA LEU A 174 -4.03 -20.39 1.20
C LEU A 174 -4.85 -20.41 2.50
N GLY A 175 -4.29 -21.07 3.53
CA GLY A 175 -4.72 -21.02 4.93
C GLY A 175 -6.13 -21.53 5.26
N GLU A 176 -6.38 -21.79 6.55
CA GLU A 176 -7.74 -21.85 7.09
C GLU A 176 -8.37 -20.44 7.04
N GLU A 177 -9.71 -20.35 7.06
CA GLU A 177 -10.46 -19.09 7.07
C GLU A 177 -10.30 -18.39 8.43
N TRP A 178 -9.15 -17.77 8.64
CA TRP A 178 -8.82 -16.99 9.83
C TRP A 178 -8.98 -15.51 9.54
N TRP A 179 -9.68 -14.81 10.42
CA TRP A 179 -10.07 -13.42 10.23
C TRP A 179 -9.51 -12.52 11.33
N PRO A 180 -8.76 -11.47 10.99
CA PRO A 180 -8.30 -10.48 11.94
C PRO A 180 -9.44 -9.54 12.31
N ARG A 181 -9.59 -9.26 13.61
CA ARG A 181 -10.50 -8.25 14.14
C ARG A 181 -9.68 -7.24 14.92
N VAL A 182 -9.56 -6.02 14.40
CA VAL A 182 -8.92 -4.93 15.13
C VAL A 182 -9.75 -4.58 16.38
N LEU A 183 -9.06 -4.47 17.51
CA LEU A 183 -9.63 -4.08 18.79
C LEU A 183 -9.36 -2.60 19.10
N SER A 184 -8.12 -2.18 18.89
CA SER A 184 -7.65 -0.83 19.18
C SER A 184 -6.35 -0.55 18.43
N ALA A 185 -6.02 0.73 18.26
CA ALA A 185 -4.71 1.13 17.79
C ALA A 185 -4.22 2.34 18.59
N GLU A 186 -2.93 2.35 18.89
CA GLU A 186 -2.26 3.40 19.64
C GLU A 186 -1.08 3.94 18.82
N ARG A 187 -1.01 5.26 18.68
CA ARG A 187 0.06 5.93 17.93
C ARG A 187 1.11 6.52 18.88
N GLU A 188 2.37 6.24 18.58
CA GLU A 188 3.54 6.84 19.22
C GLU A 188 4.49 7.37 18.13
N GLY A 189 4.43 8.68 17.86
CA GLY A 189 5.15 9.29 16.74
C GLY A 189 4.70 8.70 15.41
N ASP A 190 5.66 8.12 14.67
CA ASP A 190 5.42 7.50 13.37
C ASP A 190 5.06 6.01 13.49
N LEU A 191 4.99 5.46 14.70
CA LEU A 191 4.62 4.07 14.93
C LEU A 191 3.16 3.95 15.36
N LEU A 192 2.45 3.01 14.75
CA LEU A 192 1.11 2.59 15.12
C LEU A 192 1.18 1.16 15.65
N ARG A 193 0.71 0.95 16.88
CA ARG A 193 0.58 -0.37 17.51
C ARG A 193 -0.89 -0.77 17.48
N ILE A 194 -1.21 -1.79 16.70
CA ILE A 194 -2.58 -2.23 16.45
C ILE A 194 -2.81 -3.55 17.17
N SER A 195 -3.67 -3.54 18.18
CA SER A 195 -4.12 -4.74 18.88
C SER A 195 -5.26 -5.38 18.11
N TYR A 196 -5.16 -6.69 17.84
CA TYR A 196 -6.18 -7.42 17.11
C TYR A 196 -6.30 -8.87 17.62
N GLU A 197 -7.40 -9.51 17.27
CA GLU A 197 -7.61 -10.94 17.47
C GLU A 197 -7.74 -11.63 16.13
N VAL A 198 -7.32 -12.88 16.06
CA VAL A 198 -7.62 -13.73 14.91
C VAL A 198 -8.67 -14.74 15.31
N TRP A 199 -9.69 -14.89 14.47
CA TRP A 199 -10.85 -15.74 14.70
C TRP A 199 -11.04 -16.72 13.53
N THR A 200 -11.47 -17.95 13.80
CA THR A 200 -11.96 -18.82 12.72
C THR A 200 -13.29 -18.29 12.17
N GLU A 201 -13.56 -18.51 10.89
CA GLU A 201 -14.86 -18.19 10.30
C GLU A 201 -15.95 -19.12 10.86
N GLY A 202 -17.06 -18.52 11.29
CA GLY A 202 -18.25 -19.28 11.64
C GLY A 202 -18.95 -19.78 10.39
N TYR A 203 -19.47 -21.01 10.42
CA TYR A 203 -20.16 -21.59 9.28
C TYR A 203 -21.53 -22.13 9.67
N ALA A 204 -22.49 -21.99 8.75
CA ALA A 204 -23.80 -22.62 8.85
C ALA A 204 -23.82 -23.87 7.98
N VAL A 205 -23.91 -25.05 8.59
CA VAL A 205 -24.16 -26.30 7.86
C VAL A 205 -25.65 -26.55 7.82
N ARG A 206 -26.22 -26.74 6.61
CA ARG A 206 -27.56 -27.30 6.49
C ARG A 206 -27.47 -28.81 6.38
N ASP A 207 -28.23 -29.52 7.20
CA ASP A 207 -28.39 -30.96 7.03
C ASP A 207 -29.26 -31.27 5.79
N GLY A 208 -29.35 -32.56 5.42
CA GLY A 208 -30.16 -33.03 4.29
C GLY A 208 -31.68 -32.82 4.47
N GLU A 209 -32.11 -32.37 5.65
CA GLU A 209 -33.51 -32.06 6.00
C GLU A 209 -33.77 -30.55 6.01
N GLY A 210 -32.73 -29.73 5.77
CA GLY A 210 -32.81 -28.28 5.70
C GLY A 210 -32.62 -27.55 7.03
N ASN A 211 -32.30 -28.25 8.12
CA ASN A 211 -32.00 -27.61 9.40
C ASN A 211 -30.58 -27.03 9.36
N ALA A 212 -30.46 -25.75 9.72
CA ALA A 212 -29.17 -25.09 9.84
C ALA A 212 -28.58 -25.31 11.24
N SER A 213 -27.34 -25.82 11.30
CA SER A 213 -26.48 -25.78 12.47
C SER A 213 -25.43 -24.71 12.27
N GLU A 214 -25.38 -23.72 13.15
CA GLU A 214 -24.39 -22.65 13.11
C GLU A 214 -23.26 -22.95 14.09
N ALA A 215 -22.03 -22.99 13.59
CA ALA A 215 -20.83 -22.93 14.40
C ALA A 215 -20.37 -21.47 14.45
N SER A 216 -20.30 -20.88 15.63
CA SER A 216 -19.67 -19.57 15.79
C SER A 216 -18.16 -19.69 15.60
N GLY A 217 -17.56 -18.68 14.99
CA GLY A 217 -16.10 -18.53 14.94
C GLY A 217 -15.49 -18.56 16.34
N GLN A 218 -14.30 -19.13 16.46
CA GLN A 218 -13.55 -19.22 17.70
C GLN A 218 -12.30 -18.36 17.62
N LYS A 219 -11.96 -17.67 18.72
CA LYS A 219 -10.70 -16.95 18.81
C LYS A 219 -9.54 -17.95 18.70
N VAL A 220 -8.63 -17.70 17.78
CA VAL A 220 -7.39 -18.45 17.59
C VAL A 220 -6.30 -17.86 18.50
N TYR A 221 -6.05 -16.55 18.41
CA TYR A 221 -5.09 -15.84 19.26
C TYR A 221 -5.35 -14.33 19.28
N SER A 222 -4.62 -13.63 20.16
CA SER A 222 -4.53 -12.17 20.20
C SER A 222 -3.12 -11.74 19.82
N ALA A 223 -2.97 -10.60 19.14
CA ALA A 223 -1.68 -10.11 18.68
C ALA A 223 -1.61 -8.58 18.64
N VAL A 224 -0.38 -8.06 18.59
CA VAL A 224 -0.08 -6.64 18.36
C VAL A 224 0.76 -6.53 17.10
N MET A 225 0.24 -5.83 16.09
CA MET A 225 0.98 -5.46 14.89
C MET A 225 1.61 -4.08 15.08
N THR A 226 2.86 -3.92 14.70
CA THR A 226 3.51 -2.61 14.62
C THR A 226 3.62 -2.19 13.15
N VAL A 227 3.12 -1.00 12.86
CA VAL A 227 3.20 -0.36 11.55
C VAL A 227 3.96 0.96 11.70
N GLU A 228 4.85 1.27 10.76
CA GLU A 228 5.47 2.58 10.64
C GLU A 228 4.78 3.38 9.54
N LEU A 229 4.28 4.57 9.89
CA LEU A 229 3.72 5.55 8.97
C LEU A 229 4.87 6.35 8.34
N LEU A 230 4.85 6.51 7.02
CA LEU A 230 5.94 7.18 6.30
C LEU A 230 5.59 8.63 5.96
N ASP A 231 6.62 9.48 5.95
CA ASP A 231 6.52 10.86 5.47
C ASP A 231 5.97 10.90 4.04
N GLY A 232 4.94 11.72 3.80
CA GLY A 232 4.32 11.87 2.47
C GLY A 232 3.23 10.83 2.15
N GLY A 233 2.89 9.97 3.11
CA GLY A 233 1.83 8.96 2.98
C GLY A 233 2.37 7.57 2.73
N GLY A 234 1.57 6.56 3.08
CA GLY A 234 1.96 5.15 3.04
C GLY A 234 2.51 4.65 4.38
N PHE A 235 2.87 3.38 4.42
CA PHE A 235 3.29 2.71 5.64
C PHE A 235 4.12 1.45 5.36
N GLN A 236 4.82 0.97 6.39
CA GLN A 236 5.51 -0.32 6.40
C GLN A 236 5.09 -1.16 7.60
N TYR A 237 4.81 -2.44 7.37
CA TYR A 237 4.68 -3.42 8.45
C TYR A 237 6.06 -3.66 9.07
N ARG A 238 6.14 -3.60 10.40
CA ARG A 238 7.39 -3.74 11.15
C ARG A 238 7.48 -5.03 11.94
N SER A 239 6.38 -5.44 12.57
CA SER A 239 6.36 -6.68 13.36
C SER A 239 4.94 -7.12 13.69
N VAL A 240 4.79 -8.39 14.05
CA VAL A 240 3.61 -8.94 14.71
C VAL A 240 4.04 -9.73 15.93
N GLN A 241 3.55 -9.36 17.11
CA GLN A 241 3.74 -10.08 18.35
C GLN A 241 2.47 -10.85 18.71
N VAL A 242 2.52 -12.19 18.68
CA VAL A 242 1.44 -13.02 19.20
C VAL A 242 1.48 -13.00 20.72
N LEU A 243 0.36 -12.67 21.35
CA LEU A 243 0.21 -12.61 22.79
C LEU A 243 -0.05 -14.02 23.33
N PRO A 244 0.54 -14.38 24.48
CA PRO A 244 0.23 -15.65 25.13
C PRO A 244 -1.27 -15.69 25.47
N GLU A 245 -1.88 -16.85 25.30
CA GLU A 245 -3.23 -17.08 25.78
C GLU A 245 -3.24 -16.84 27.30
N GLU A 246 -3.99 -15.84 27.76
CA GLU A 246 -4.20 -15.68 29.20
C GLU A 246 -4.83 -16.98 29.71
N ALA A 247 -4.16 -17.66 30.62
CA ALA A 247 -4.67 -18.89 31.22
C ALA A 247 -6.02 -18.57 31.89
N ALA A 248 -7.10 -18.98 31.21
CA ALA A 248 -8.47 -18.80 31.65
C ALA A 248 -8.77 -19.52 32.97
#